data_AF-A0A7T5E0R8-F1
#
_entry.id   AF-A0A7T5E0R8-F1
#
_cell.length_a   1.000
_cell.length_b   1.000
_cell.length_c   1.000
_cell.angle_alpha   90.00
_cell.angle_beta   90.00
_cell.angle_gamma   90.00
#
_symmetry.space_group_name_H-M   'P 1'
#
loop_
_entity.id
_entity.type
_entity.pdbx_description
1 polymer ?
#
loop_
_entity_poly.entity_id
_entity_poly.type
_entity_poly.pdbx_seq_one_letter_code
_entity_poly.pdbx_strand_id
1 'polypeptide(L)' 'MTTDSSANPGQDSAFHDGYSPLVGSESRVESPRYRCPVASCHQTWYRHSNDEAIPHCPIHDVVMVRDSKVH' A
#
# COMPACT_ATOMS: atom_id res chain seq x y z
N MET A 1 -42.67 1.45 -41.75
CA MET A 1 -43.09 0.39 -40.79
C MET A 1 -41.82 -0.15 -40.17
N THR A 2 -41.58 0.23 -38.93
CA THR A 2 -40.41 -0.13 -38.12
C THR A 2 -40.52 -1.58 -37.65
N THR A 3 -39.45 -2.35 -37.74
CA THR A 3 -39.36 -3.73 -37.23
C THR A 3 -39.34 -3.71 -35.70
N ASP A 4 -40.39 -4.28 -35.11
CA ASP A 4 -40.58 -4.42 -33.67
C ASP A 4 -39.92 -5.70 -33.15
N SER A 5 -39.06 -5.49 -32.15
CA SER A 5 -38.85 -6.30 -30.94
C SER A 5 -38.54 -7.79 -31.06
N SER A 6 -37.23 -8.07 -30.98
CA SER A 6 -36.66 -9.31 -30.48
C SER A 6 -37.16 -9.61 -29.07
N ALA A 7 -37.91 -10.71 -28.91
CA ALA A 7 -38.12 -11.34 -27.62
C ALA A 7 -36.97 -12.32 -27.35
N ASN A 8 -36.14 -12.05 -26.33
CA ASN A 8 -35.34 -13.08 -25.67
C ASN A 8 -35.89 -13.25 -24.25
N PRO A 9 -36.36 -14.45 -23.87
CA PRO A 9 -36.78 -14.74 -22.52
C PRO A 9 -35.58 -15.24 -21.72
N GLY A 10 -35.48 -14.78 -20.48
CA GLY A 10 -34.83 -15.56 -19.43
C GLY A 10 -33.70 -14.85 -18.72
N GLN A 11 -33.72 -15.08 -17.40
CA GLN A 11 -32.59 -14.99 -16.47
C GLN A 11 -32.23 -13.55 -16.11
N ASP A 12 -32.06 -13.16 -14.86
CA ASP A 12 -32.17 -13.82 -13.58
C ASP A 12 -32.29 -12.68 -12.57
N SER A 13 -33.23 -12.76 -11.64
CA SER A 13 -33.21 -11.90 -10.46
C SER A 13 -32.58 -12.70 -9.33
N ALA A 14 -31.32 -13.10 -9.53
CA ALA A 14 -30.50 -13.65 -8.47
C ALA A 14 -29.74 -12.50 -7.82
N PHE A 15 -30.23 -12.11 -6.65
CA PHE A 15 -29.49 -11.48 -5.55
C PHE A 15 -27.98 -11.41 -5.78
N HIS A 16 -27.46 -10.23 -6.09
CA HIS A 16 -26.04 -9.94 -5.91
C HIS A 16 -25.94 -8.71 -5.00
N ASP A 17 -25.89 -8.98 -3.70
CA ASP A 17 -25.18 -8.16 -2.71
C ASP A 17 -23.72 -8.06 -3.16
N GLY A 18 -23.48 -7.18 -4.13
CA GLY A 18 -22.19 -6.97 -4.78
C GLY A 18 -21.23 -6.17 -3.92
N TYR A 19 -21.03 -6.53 -2.65
CA TYR A 19 -19.79 -6.20 -1.97
C TYR A 19 -18.72 -7.17 -2.48
N SER A 20 -18.15 -6.86 -3.65
CA SER A 20 -16.84 -7.41 -4.01
C SER A 20 -15.83 -6.77 -3.06
N PRO A 21 -15.21 -7.51 -2.13
CA PRO A 21 -14.07 -6.99 -1.40
C PRO A 21 -13.02 -6.66 -2.47
N LEU A 22 -12.46 -5.46 -2.43
CA LEU A 22 -11.30 -5.11 -3.25
C LEU A 22 -10.30 -6.26 -3.11
N VAL A 23 -10.05 -6.99 -4.21
CA VAL A 23 -9.12 -8.12 -4.28
C VAL A 23 -7.88 -7.68 -3.52
N GLY A 24 -7.61 -8.38 -2.43
CA GLY A 24 -6.69 -7.94 -1.39
C GLY A 24 -5.43 -7.40 -2.01
N SER A 25 -5.19 -6.11 -1.79
CA SER A 25 -3.92 -5.47 -2.10
C SER A 25 -2.88 -6.10 -1.18
N GLU A 26 -2.43 -7.31 -1.49
CA GLU A 26 -1.34 -7.99 -0.80
C GLU A 26 0.02 -7.35 -1.15
N SER A 27 0.03 -6.08 -1.55
CA SER A 27 1.19 -5.24 -1.38
C SER A 27 1.25 -4.87 0.10
N ARG A 28 1.69 -5.81 0.95
CA ARG A 28 2.30 -5.43 2.23
C ARG A 28 3.47 -4.51 1.85
N VAL A 29 3.22 -3.21 1.87
CA VAL A 29 4.29 -2.23 1.77
C VAL A 29 5.06 -2.37 3.08
N GLU A 30 6.08 -3.23 3.07
CA GLU A 30 7.07 -3.28 4.13
C GLU A 30 7.87 -1.99 4.06
N SER A 31 7.31 -0.88 4.54
CA SER A 31 8.00 0.41 4.62
C SER A 31 8.93 0.38 5.82
N PRO A 32 10.22 0.01 5.65
CA PRO A 32 11.11 -0.14 6.78
C PRO A 32 11.42 1.26 7.30
N ARG A 33 11.19 1.47 8.59
CA ARG A 33 11.46 2.74 9.26
C ARG A 33 12.94 2.82 9.61
N TYR A 34 13.53 3.99 9.42
CA TYR A 34 14.90 4.33 9.80
C TYR A 34 14.89 5.53 10.74
N ARG A 35 15.87 5.62 11.64
CA ARG A 35 16.04 6.73 12.59
C ARG A 35 17.48 7.20 12.65
N CYS A 36 17.70 8.45 13.01
CA CYS A 36 19.04 8.93 13.32
C CYS A 36 19.58 8.23 14.58
N PRO A 37 20.86 7.79 14.61
CA PRO A 37 21.46 7.18 15.80
C PRO A 37 21.85 8.19 16.89
N VAL A 38 21.84 9.50 16.60
CA VAL A 38 22.16 10.55 17.57
C VAL A 38 21.01 10.67 18.59
N ALA A 39 21.30 10.50 19.88
CA ALA A 39 20.29 10.44 20.95
C ALA A 39 19.40 11.69 21.06
N SER A 40 19.90 12.87 20.67
CA SER A 40 19.14 14.12 20.63
C SER A 40 18.34 14.32 19.35
N CYS A 41 18.47 13.44 18.36
CA CYS A 41 17.85 13.56 17.05
C CYS A 41 16.66 12.60 16.90
N HIS A 42 15.49 13.15 16.61
CA HIS A 42 14.26 12.38 16.39
C HIS A 42 13.88 12.23 14.92
N GLN A 43 14.79 12.55 13.99
CA GLN A 43 14.53 12.43 12.56
C GLN A 43 14.34 10.96 12.17
N THR A 44 13.27 10.72 11.41
CA THR A 44 12.88 9.41 10.91
C THR A 44 12.71 9.45 9.40
N TRP A 45 12.91 8.29 8.78
CA TRP A 45 12.72 8.11 7.36
C TRP A 45 12.04 6.79 7.07
N TYR A 46 11.27 6.74 5.99
CA TYR A 46 10.62 5.53 5.51
C TYR A 46 11.08 5.29 4.08
N ARG A 47 11.48 4.06 3.80
CA ARG A 47 11.78 3.65 2.43
C ARG A 47 10.57 2.97 1.83
N HIS A 48 10.33 3.20 0.54
CA HIS A 48 9.22 2.55 -0.17
C HIS A 48 9.60 1.13 -0.62
N SER A 49 10.90 0.88 -0.79
CA SER A 49 11.47 -0.40 -1.23
C SER A 49 12.78 -0.74 -0.50
N ASN A 50 13.11 -2.03 -0.45
CA ASN A 50 14.37 -2.54 0.14
C ASN A 50 15.60 -2.32 -0.77
N ASP A 51 15.41 -1.88 -2.01
CA ASP A 51 16.49 -1.56 -2.96
C ASP A 51 16.95 -0.08 -2.91
N GLU A 52 16.14 0.81 -2.33
CA GLU A 52 16.54 2.21 -2.11
C GLU A 52 17.84 2.36 -1.28
N ALA A 53 18.59 3.43 -1.49
CA ALA A 53 19.72 3.72 -0.62
C ALA A 53 19.24 4.08 0.80
N ILE A 54 20.03 3.73 1.82
CA ILE A 54 19.77 4.22 3.18
C ILE A 54 20.15 5.71 3.23
N PRO A 55 19.22 6.60 3.60
CA PRO A 55 19.49 8.04 3.61
C PRO A 55 20.38 8.44 4.80
N HIS A 56 20.94 9.64 4.68
CA HIS A 56 21.63 10.33 5.76
C HIS A 56 20.67 11.23 6.54
N CYS A 57 20.97 11.44 7.82
CA CYS A 57 20.25 12.41 8.63
C CYS A 57 20.56 13.84 8.15
N PRO A 58 19.56 14.68 7.84
CA PRO A 58 19.78 16.04 7.32
C PRO A 58 20.38 17.02 8.33
N ILE A 59 20.46 16.65 9.61
CA ILE A 59 20.97 17.50 10.70
C ILE A 59 22.42 17.14 11.04
N HIS A 60 22.73 15.84 11.08
CA HIS A 60 24.02 15.34 11.57
C HIS A 60 24.88 14.69 10.48
N ASP A 61 24.33 14.56 9.26
CA ASP A 61 24.95 13.90 8.10
C ASP A 61 25.49 12.49 8.37
N VAL A 62 24.84 11.77 9.29
CA VAL A 62 25.15 10.37 9.62
C VAL A 62 24.16 9.42 8.94
N VAL A 63 24.63 8.24 8.55
CA VAL A 63 23.79 7.17 8.00
C VAL A 63 22.70 6.79 8.99
N MET A 64 21.44 6.76 8.54
CA MET A 64 20.32 6.39 9.40
C MET A 64 20.29 4.87 9.65
N VAL A 65 19.81 4.46 10.82
CA VAL A 65 19.75 3.06 11.25
C VAL A 65 18.33 2.53 11.20
N ARG A 66 18.13 1.27 10.78
CA ARG A 66 16.80 0.63 10.70
C ARG A 66 16.21 0.49 12.10
N ASP A 67 15.02 1.05 12.30
CA ASP A 67 14.23 0.89 13.51
C ASP A 67 13.61 -0.51 13.52
N SER A 68 14.39 -1.46 14.00
CA SER A 68 13.94 -2.84 14.18
C SER A 68 13.19 -2.89 15.51
N LYS A 69 11.85 -2.86 15.48
CA LYS A 69 11.08 -3.23 16.67
C LYS A 69 11.36 -4.70 16.95
N VAL A 70 12.34 -4.96 17.83
CA VAL A 70 12.49 -6.25 18.50
C VAL A 70 11.20 -6.43 19.31
N HIS A 71 10.34 -7.33 18.85
CA HIS A 71 9.16 -7.75 19.59
C HIS A 71 9.58 -8.61 20.77
#